data_AF-A0A7S0L804-F1
#
_entry.id   AF-A0A7S0L804-F1
#
_cell.length_a   1.000
_cell.length_b   1.000
_cell.length_c   1.000
_cell.angle_alpha   90.00
_cell.angle_beta   90.00
_cell.angle_gamma   90.00
#
_symmetry.space_group_name_H-M   'P 1'
#
loop_
_entity.id
_entity.type
_entity.pdbx_description
1 polymer ?
#
loop_
_entity_poly.entity_id
_entity_poly.type
_entity_poly.pdbx_seq_one_letter_code
_entity_poly.pdbx_strand_id
1 'polypeptide(L)'
;MTQQLVKEATGADRVVTFDHTLRESGQANLNAVDGKSAAGAVVRVHGDYTPASGPTRLRMLNESGRVDAAVPSRYAFVNVWRNIDRERPVLANPLAVCAPYSIDLADAWPYLMMYPDRVGENYALKNESADAHQWFYYPLMVADEALLFKVFDSAPDETRFVFHSAFEDPSTPADAPPRRSVEVRTIALWD
;
A
#
# COMPACT_ATOMS: atom_id res chain seq x y z
N MET A 1 8.34 12.89 9.99
CA MET A 1 8.75 12.92 8.57
C MET A 1 7.66 12.34 7.66
N THR A 2 7.23 11.08 7.83
CA THR A 2 6.21 10.47 6.94
C THR A 2 4.86 11.21 6.91
N GLN A 3 4.30 11.54 8.08
CA GLN A 3 3.03 12.30 8.14
C GLN A 3 3.14 13.65 7.44
N GLN A 4 4.27 14.34 7.60
CA GLN A 4 4.51 15.63 6.95
C GLN A 4 4.58 15.49 5.42
N LEU A 5 5.32 14.48 4.93
CA LEU A 5 5.40 14.20 3.49
C LEU A 5 4.02 13.91 2.88
N VAL A 6 3.20 13.09 3.54
CA VAL A 6 1.84 12.81 3.08
C VAL A 6 0.99 14.08 3.13
N LYS A 7 1.11 14.87 4.21
CA LYS A 7 0.35 16.11 4.37
C LYS A 7 0.67 17.11 3.24
N GLU A 8 1.95 17.29 2.92
CA GLU A 8 2.40 18.15 1.82
C GLU A 8 1.94 17.64 0.45
N ALA A 9 1.99 16.33 0.22
CA ALA A 9 1.59 15.74 -1.06
C ALA A 9 0.08 15.74 -1.30
N THR A 10 -0.73 15.66 -0.25
CA THR A 10 -2.19 15.56 -0.36
C THR A 10 -2.93 16.86 -0.07
N GLY A 11 -2.30 17.81 0.65
CA GLY A 11 -2.97 19.01 1.15
C GLY A 11 -3.98 18.73 2.28
N ALA A 12 -3.87 17.58 2.96
CA ALA A 12 -4.74 17.25 4.09
C ALA A 12 -4.49 18.17 5.30
N ASP A 13 -5.50 18.38 6.13
CA ASP A 13 -5.37 19.16 7.37
C ASP A 13 -4.60 18.36 8.43
N ARG A 14 -4.86 17.05 8.48
CA ARG A 14 -4.24 16.13 9.45
C ARG A 14 -3.86 14.82 8.77
N VAL A 15 -2.76 14.22 9.22
CA VAL A 15 -2.34 12.88 8.78
C VAL A 15 -1.96 12.06 10.00
N VAL A 16 -2.50 10.84 10.09
CA VAL A 16 -2.19 9.87 11.16
C VAL A 16 -1.51 8.64 10.57
N THR A 17 -0.35 8.26 11.11
CA THR A 17 0.23 6.94 10.85
C THR A 17 -0.36 5.93 11.82
N PHE A 18 -0.91 4.83 11.31
CA PHE A 18 -1.58 3.83 12.15
C PHE A 18 -0.95 2.43 12.07
N ASP A 19 -0.11 2.16 11.09
CA ASP A 19 0.52 0.85 10.90
C ASP A 19 1.78 0.96 10.03
N HIS A 20 2.67 -0.02 10.11
CA HIS A 20 3.79 -0.18 9.20
C HIS A 20 4.18 -1.65 9.05
N THR A 21 4.75 -2.01 7.90
CA THR A 21 5.24 -3.37 7.65
C THR A 21 6.63 -3.30 7.05
N LEU A 22 7.59 -3.98 7.70
CA LEU A 22 8.91 -4.22 7.14
C LEU A 22 8.84 -5.40 6.18
N ARG A 23 9.46 -5.26 5.00
CA ARG A 23 9.50 -6.33 3.99
C ARG A 23 10.91 -6.61 3.51
N GLU A 24 11.21 -7.90 3.38
CA GLU A 24 12.45 -8.41 2.80
C GLU A 24 12.14 -9.44 1.71
N SER A 25 12.74 -9.29 0.53
CA SER A 25 12.60 -10.29 -0.54
C SER A 25 13.24 -11.62 -0.13
N GLY A 26 12.73 -12.74 -0.66
CA GLY A 26 13.20 -14.09 -0.30
C GLY A 26 12.60 -14.65 0.99
N GLN A 27 11.86 -13.85 1.77
CA GLN A 27 11.08 -14.33 2.91
C GLN A 27 9.76 -14.96 2.43
N ALA A 28 9.47 -16.19 2.87
CA ALA A 28 8.24 -16.90 2.50
C ALA A 28 7.01 -16.43 3.32
N ASN A 29 7.23 -15.94 4.55
CA ASN A 29 6.14 -15.50 5.40
C ASN A 29 5.66 -14.09 5.00
N LEU A 30 4.44 -14.00 4.45
CA LEU A 30 3.83 -12.71 4.09
C LEU A 30 3.25 -11.94 5.28
N ASN A 31 3.10 -12.59 6.43
CA ASN A 31 2.50 -12.05 7.65
C ASN A 31 3.48 -12.18 8.82
N ALA A 32 4.39 -11.22 8.96
CA ALA A 32 5.25 -11.10 10.13
C ALA A 32 4.46 -10.43 11.28
N VAL A 33 3.75 -11.24 12.07
CA VAL A 33 2.85 -10.76 13.15
C VAL A 33 3.62 -10.34 14.41
N ASP A 34 4.89 -10.72 14.53
CA ASP A 34 5.72 -10.46 15.72
C ASP A 34 6.29 -9.02 15.78
N GLY A 35 6.12 -8.23 14.72
CA GLY A 35 6.68 -6.88 14.59
C GLY A 35 8.21 -6.82 14.58
N LYS A 36 8.88 -7.97 14.50
CA LYS A 36 10.36 -8.11 14.55
C LYS A 36 10.91 -8.70 13.27
N SER A 37 10.14 -9.56 12.62
CA SER A 37 10.52 -10.23 11.38
C SER A 37 10.08 -9.41 10.17
N ALA A 38 10.83 -9.49 9.07
CA ALA A 38 10.41 -8.90 7.81
C ALA A 38 9.45 -9.85 7.08
N ALA A 39 8.37 -9.30 6.53
CA ALA A 39 7.45 -10.06 5.68
C ALA A 39 7.99 -10.18 4.25
N GLY A 40 7.56 -11.20 3.52
CA GLY A 40 7.87 -11.34 2.10
C GLY A 40 7.33 -10.19 1.24
N ALA A 41 7.93 -10.00 0.07
CA ALA A 41 7.38 -9.17 -0.99
C ALA A 41 6.05 -9.76 -1.49
N VAL A 42 5.00 -8.94 -1.64
CA VAL A 42 3.69 -9.42 -2.09
C VAL A 42 3.66 -9.39 -3.62
N VAL A 43 3.80 -10.56 -4.24
CA VAL A 43 3.75 -10.73 -5.71
C VAL A 43 2.34 -10.90 -6.28
N ARG A 44 1.33 -10.97 -5.41
CA ARG A 44 -0.07 -10.97 -5.83
C ARG A 44 -0.53 -9.54 -6.08
N VAL A 45 -1.21 -9.31 -7.19
CA VAL A 45 -1.86 -8.03 -7.46
C VAL A 45 -3.00 -7.82 -6.48
N HIS A 46 -2.99 -6.71 -5.74
CA HIS A 46 -4.01 -6.40 -4.75
C HIS A 46 -4.27 -4.90 -4.61
N GLY A 47 -5.46 -4.59 -4.08
CA GLY A 47 -5.81 -3.29 -3.52
C GLY A 47 -6.15 -3.46 -2.04
N ASP A 48 -5.73 -2.53 -1.18
CA ASP A 48 -5.81 -2.71 0.28
C ASP A 48 -7.21 -2.53 0.86
N TYR A 49 -8.09 -1.83 0.14
CA TYR A 49 -9.43 -1.55 0.60
C TYR A 49 -10.44 -1.63 -0.53
N THR A 50 -11.67 -1.95 -0.16
CA THR A 50 -12.85 -1.90 -1.01
C THR A 50 -13.71 -0.69 -0.60
N PRO A 51 -14.71 -0.30 -1.41
CA PRO A 51 -15.72 0.67 -1.01
C PRO A 51 -16.38 0.38 0.34
N ALA A 52 -16.53 -0.90 0.71
CA ALA A 52 -17.14 -1.32 1.97
C ALA A 52 -16.13 -1.38 3.13
N SER A 53 -14.89 -1.78 2.85
CA SER A 53 -13.87 -1.99 3.88
C SER A 53 -13.17 -0.70 4.32
N GLY A 54 -13.05 0.30 3.44
CA GLY A 54 -12.49 1.62 3.78
C GLY A 54 -13.20 2.31 4.96
N PRO A 55 -14.54 2.52 4.91
CA PRO A 55 -15.29 3.09 6.03
C PRO A 55 -15.23 2.23 7.29
N THR A 56 -15.19 0.92 7.13
CA THR A 56 -15.03 -0.02 8.25
C THR A 56 -13.67 0.14 8.91
N ARG A 57 -12.60 0.35 8.13
CA ARG A 57 -11.27 0.59 8.68
C ARG A 57 -11.18 1.92 9.42
N LEU A 58 -11.82 2.98 8.94
CA LEU A 58 -11.90 4.25 9.66
C LEU A 58 -12.55 4.06 11.04
N ARG A 59 -13.72 3.38 11.10
CA ARG A 59 -14.39 3.09 12.37
C ARG A 59 -13.49 2.33 13.35
N MET A 60 -12.78 1.31 12.90
CA MET A 60 -11.82 0.57 13.74
C MET A 60 -10.69 1.48 14.27
N LEU A 61 -10.21 2.42 13.46
CA LEU A 61 -9.20 3.40 13.90
C LEU A 61 -9.77 4.41 14.91
N ASN A 62 -11.06 4.74 14.82
CA ASN A 62 -11.75 5.56 15.82
C ASN A 62 -11.94 4.81 17.14
N GLU A 63 -12.45 3.58 17.09
CA GLU A 63 -12.70 2.72 18.26
C GLU A 63 -11.41 2.43 19.04
N SER A 64 -10.28 2.29 18.34
CA SER A 64 -8.96 2.12 18.95
C SER A 64 -8.33 3.41 19.48
N GLY A 65 -8.95 4.56 19.27
CA GLY A 65 -8.42 5.88 19.65
C GLY A 65 -7.22 6.33 18.83
N ARG A 66 -6.91 5.67 17.71
CA ARG A 66 -5.82 6.06 16.79
C ARG A 66 -6.17 7.30 16.00
N VAL A 67 -7.45 7.47 15.66
CA VAL A 67 -7.98 8.63 14.93
C VAL A 67 -9.17 9.18 15.72
N ASP A 68 -9.27 10.51 15.83
CA ASP A 68 -10.40 11.16 16.49
C ASP A 68 -11.74 10.73 15.87
N ALA A 69 -12.77 10.54 16.70
CA ALA A 69 -14.09 10.09 16.30
C ALA A 69 -14.87 11.13 15.47
N ALA A 70 -14.39 12.38 15.41
CA ALA A 70 -14.92 13.37 14.48
C ALA A 70 -14.88 12.83 13.04
N VAL A 71 -16.05 12.80 12.38
CA VAL A 71 -16.16 12.34 10.99
C VAL A 71 -15.59 13.43 10.09
N PRO A 72 -14.50 13.17 9.35
CA PRO A 72 -13.91 14.15 8.44
C PRO A 72 -14.82 14.34 7.22
N SER A 73 -14.74 15.51 6.58
CA SER A 73 -15.45 15.78 5.32
C SER A 73 -14.95 14.88 4.18
N ARG A 74 -13.66 14.56 4.21
CA ARG A 74 -13.00 13.57 3.34
C ARG A 74 -11.88 12.86 4.10
N TYR A 75 -11.65 11.60 3.78
CA TYR A 75 -10.45 10.88 4.21
C TYR A 75 -9.90 9.98 3.10
N ALA A 76 -8.59 9.77 3.14
CA ALA A 76 -7.90 8.88 2.21
C ALA A 76 -6.87 8.03 2.95
N PHE A 77 -6.80 6.74 2.62
CA PHE A 77 -5.70 5.89 3.05
C PHE A 77 -4.56 6.01 2.03
N VAL A 78 -3.38 6.38 2.50
CA VAL A 78 -2.18 6.58 1.67
C VAL A 78 -1.06 5.73 2.24
N ASN A 79 -0.49 4.88 1.40
CA ASN A 79 0.69 4.11 1.73
C ASN A 79 1.94 4.89 1.30
N VAL A 80 2.95 4.88 2.16
CA VAL A 80 4.28 5.40 1.87
C VAL A 80 5.24 4.24 1.83
N TRP A 81 5.74 3.92 0.64
CA TRP A 81 6.69 2.84 0.43
C TRP A 81 8.10 3.39 0.24
N ARG A 82 9.06 2.82 0.97
CA ARG A 82 10.46 3.29 0.99
C ARG A 82 11.43 2.13 1.00
N ASN A 83 12.58 2.35 0.36
CA ASN A 83 13.79 1.58 0.62
C ASN A 83 14.31 1.92 2.04
N ILE A 84 14.73 0.90 2.78
CA ILE A 84 15.39 1.08 4.10
C ILE A 84 16.86 0.65 4.09
N ASP A 85 17.34 0.11 2.98
CA ASP A 85 18.76 -0.11 2.74
C ASP A 85 19.45 1.21 2.38
N ARG A 86 20.37 1.65 3.24
CA ARG A 86 21.11 2.91 3.10
C ARG A 86 22.31 2.81 2.18
N GLU A 87 22.74 1.59 1.84
CA GLU A 87 23.94 1.34 1.05
C GLU A 87 23.60 1.00 -0.40
N ARG A 88 22.42 0.43 -0.64
CA ARG A 88 22.06 -0.14 -1.94
C ARG A 88 20.66 0.29 -2.40
N PRO A 89 20.46 0.54 -3.71
CA PRO A 89 19.14 0.76 -4.27
C PRO A 89 18.32 -0.53 -4.26
N VAL A 90 17.01 -0.40 -4.47
CA VAL A 90 16.14 -1.55 -4.71
C VAL A 90 16.45 -2.16 -6.07
N LEU A 91 17.02 -3.36 -6.06
CA LEU A 91 17.39 -4.13 -7.26
C LEU A 91 16.45 -5.31 -7.53
N ALA A 92 15.98 -5.98 -6.48
CA ALA A 92 15.08 -7.13 -6.59
C ALA A 92 13.66 -6.77 -6.14
N ASN A 93 12.65 -7.30 -6.82
CA ASN A 93 11.23 -7.13 -6.48
C ASN A 93 10.80 -5.67 -6.21
N PRO A 94 11.02 -4.71 -7.12
CA PRO A 94 10.51 -3.34 -6.93
C PRO A 94 8.98 -3.32 -6.80
N LEU A 95 8.44 -2.23 -6.26
CA LEU A 95 7.00 -2.02 -6.15
C LEU A 95 6.46 -1.40 -7.44
N ALA A 96 5.49 -2.07 -8.07
CA ALA A 96 4.72 -1.53 -9.18
C ALA A 96 3.31 -1.12 -8.73
N VAL A 97 2.80 -0.07 -9.37
CA VAL A 97 1.44 0.46 -9.20
C VAL A 97 0.77 0.47 -10.58
N CYS A 98 -0.47 -0.03 -10.65
CA CYS A 98 -1.23 -0.07 -11.89
C CYS A 98 -2.05 1.21 -12.06
N ALA A 99 -2.07 1.77 -13.27
CA ALA A 99 -2.88 2.92 -13.58
C ALA A 99 -4.38 2.59 -13.42
N PRO A 100 -5.13 3.37 -12.63
CA PRO A 100 -6.52 3.06 -12.32
C PRO A 100 -7.43 3.03 -13.55
N TYR A 101 -7.14 3.86 -14.55
CA TYR A 101 -7.91 3.94 -15.81
C TYR A 101 -7.66 2.75 -16.75
N SER A 102 -6.66 1.91 -16.46
CA SER A 102 -6.32 0.74 -17.28
C SER A 102 -6.93 -0.56 -16.75
N ILE A 103 -7.75 -0.47 -15.69
CA ILE A 103 -8.31 -1.60 -14.98
C ILE A 103 -9.82 -1.66 -15.22
N ASP A 104 -10.32 -2.82 -15.64
CA ASP A 104 -11.74 -3.11 -15.55
C ASP A 104 -12.06 -3.56 -14.12
N LEU A 105 -12.87 -2.78 -13.39
CA LEU A 105 -13.26 -3.12 -12.03
C LEU A 105 -14.16 -4.37 -11.96
N ALA A 106 -14.71 -4.86 -13.08
CA ALA A 106 -15.36 -6.17 -13.14
C ALA A 106 -14.37 -7.33 -12.90
N ASP A 107 -13.07 -7.11 -13.13
CA ASP A 107 -12.01 -8.08 -12.84
C ASP A 107 -11.57 -8.07 -11.37
N ALA A 108 -12.02 -7.08 -10.58
CA ALA A 108 -11.71 -6.97 -9.17
C ALA A 108 -12.64 -7.88 -8.34
N TRP A 109 -12.05 -8.72 -7.48
CA TRP A 109 -12.81 -9.58 -6.57
C TRP A 109 -12.38 -9.38 -5.11
N PRO A 110 -13.32 -9.14 -4.18
CA PRO A 110 -12.99 -8.95 -2.77
C PRO A 110 -12.61 -10.27 -2.09
N TYR A 111 -11.57 -10.25 -1.25
CA TYR A 111 -11.22 -11.39 -0.41
C TYR A 111 -10.98 -10.92 1.03
N LEU A 112 -11.28 -11.81 1.98
CA LEU A 112 -11.15 -11.52 3.41
C LEU A 112 -9.74 -11.87 3.91
N MET A 113 -9.22 -11.02 4.77
CA MET A 113 -8.01 -11.25 5.55
C MET A 113 -8.42 -11.46 7.01
N MET A 114 -8.26 -12.69 7.50
CA MET A 114 -8.63 -13.05 8.87
C MET A 114 -7.44 -12.79 9.80
N TYR A 115 -7.59 -11.83 10.72
CA TYR A 115 -6.64 -11.59 11.80
C TYR A 115 -7.28 -11.99 13.15
N PRO A 116 -6.47 -12.24 14.20
CA PRO A 116 -7.02 -12.60 15.51
C PRO A 116 -7.99 -11.57 16.09
N ASP A 117 -7.78 -10.28 15.78
CA ASP A 117 -8.49 -9.13 16.35
C ASP A 117 -9.43 -8.43 15.37
N ARG A 118 -9.38 -8.75 14.07
CA ARG A 118 -10.20 -8.10 13.04
C ARG A 118 -10.33 -8.92 11.76
N VAL A 119 -11.34 -8.60 10.97
CA VAL A 119 -11.46 -9.03 9.58
C VAL A 119 -11.13 -7.85 8.67
N GLY A 120 -10.12 -8.02 7.82
CA GLY A 120 -9.83 -7.11 6.70
C GLY A 120 -10.52 -7.60 5.43
N GLU A 121 -10.73 -6.69 4.48
CA GLU A 121 -11.22 -7.01 3.15
C GLU A 121 -10.48 -6.15 2.12
N ASN A 122 -9.91 -6.82 1.14
CA ASN A 122 -9.04 -6.26 0.11
C ASN A 122 -9.54 -6.73 -1.26
N TYR A 123 -9.07 -6.10 -2.34
CA TYR A 123 -9.28 -6.58 -3.70
C TYR A 123 -8.12 -7.43 -4.19
N ALA A 124 -8.41 -8.52 -4.90
CA ALA A 124 -7.51 -9.16 -5.84
C ALA A 124 -7.96 -8.81 -7.27
N LEU A 125 -7.05 -8.89 -8.23
CA LEU A 125 -7.36 -8.66 -9.64
C LEU A 125 -7.18 -9.96 -10.42
N LYS A 126 -8.18 -10.32 -11.22
CA LYS A 126 -8.07 -11.42 -12.18
C LYS A 126 -7.10 -11.06 -13.30
N ASN A 127 -6.69 -12.06 -14.07
CA ASN A 127 -5.82 -11.87 -15.24
C ASN A 127 -6.57 -11.80 -16.58
N GLU A 128 -7.90 -11.75 -16.57
CA GLU A 128 -8.75 -11.75 -17.77
C GLU A 128 -8.42 -10.56 -18.70
N SER A 129 -8.28 -9.36 -18.13
CA SER A 129 -7.89 -8.14 -18.87
C SER A 129 -6.42 -7.73 -18.66
N ALA A 130 -5.54 -8.67 -18.30
CA ALA A 130 -4.16 -8.34 -17.91
C ALA A 130 -3.36 -7.58 -18.98
N ASP A 131 -3.62 -7.85 -20.26
CA ASP A 131 -2.94 -7.19 -21.39
C ASP A 131 -3.29 -5.69 -21.51
N ALA A 132 -4.42 -5.26 -20.92
CA ALA A 132 -4.82 -3.85 -20.90
C ALA A 132 -4.16 -3.06 -19.76
N HIS A 133 -3.66 -3.74 -18.72
CA HIS A 133 -3.11 -3.09 -17.53
C HIS A 133 -1.83 -2.30 -17.85
N GLN A 134 -1.78 -1.05 -17.40
CA GLN A 134 -0.58 -0.22 -17.49
C GLN A 134 0.09 -0.13 -16.11
N TRP A 135 1.25 -0.77 -16.00
CA TRP A 135 2.04 -0.82 -14.77
C TRP A 135 3.19 0.18 -14.78
N PHE A 136 3.35 0.89 -13.67
CA PHE A 136 4.42 1.85 -13.46
C PHE A 136 5.20 1.47 -12.21
N TYR A 137 6.51 1.62 -12.24
CA TYR A 137 7.38 1.45 -11.08
C TYR A 137 8.54 2.45 -11.14
N TYR A 138 9.14 2.73 -10.00
CA TYR A 138 10.32 3.59 -9.90
C TYR A 138 11.57 2.71 -9.70
N PRO A 139 12.40 2.51 -10.74
CA PRO A 139 13.54 1.62 -10.67
C PRO A 139 14.63 2.20 -9.76
N LEU A 140 15.45 1.31 -9.17
CA LEU A 140 16.66 1.68 -8.41
C LEU A 140 16.42 2.65 -7.24
N MET A 141 15.25 2.58 -6.59
CA MET A 141 14.91 3.48 -5.48
C MET A 141 15.95 3.43 -4.35
N VAL A 142 16.46 4.59 -3.96
CA VAL A 142 17.37 4.77 -2.80
C VAL A 142 16.59 5.16 -1.52
N ALA A 143 17.24 5.08 -0.36
CA ALA A 143 16.57 5.24 0.94
C ALA A 143 15.95 6.62 1.23
N ASP A 144 16.35 7.66 0.50
CA ASP A 144 15.82 9.02 0.67
C ASP A 144 14.63 9.31 -0.25
N GLU A 145 14.26 8.35 -1.10
CA GLU A 145 13.10 8.43 -1.98
C GLU A 145 11.90 7.69 -1.38
N ALA A 146 10.71 8.05 -1.83
CA ALA A 146 9.48 7.40 -1.41
C ALA A 146 8.46 7.38 -2.54
N LEU A 147 7.72 6.28 -2.64
CA LEU A 147 6.49 6.22 -3.41
C LEU A 147 5.30 6.43 -2.49
N LEU A 148 4.45 7.39 -2.84
CA LEU A 148 3.17 7.62 -2.20
C LEU A 148 2.07 7.17 -3.16
N PHE A 149 1.17 6.34 -2.69
CA PHE A 149 0.04 5.90 -3.49
C PHE A 149 -1.20 5.74 -2.63
N LYS A 150 -2.33 6.15 -3.20
CA LYS A 150 -3.61 6.15 -2.54
C LYS A 150 -4.23 4.76 -2.64
N VAL A 151 -4.55 4.17 -1.49
CA VAL A 151 -5.16 2.84 -1.41
C VAL A 151 -6.65 2.89 -1.04
N PHE A 152 -7.16 4.07 -0.69
CA PHE A 152 -8.59 4.37 -0.57
C PHE A 152 -8.82 5.89 -0.58
N ASP A 153 -9.95 6.34 -1.14
CA ASP A 153 -10.50 7.70 -0.99
C ASP A 153 -11.99 7.61 -0.69
N SER A 154 -12.46 8.43 0.25
CA SER A 154 -13.87 8.59 0.54
C SER A 154 -14.61 9.45 -0.49
N ALA A 155 -13.89 10.26 -1.28
CA ALA A 155 -14.48 11.05 -2.36
C ALA A 155 -14.89 10.14 -3.53
N PRO A 156 -16.16 10.16 -3.98
CA PRO A 156 -16.67 9.25 -5.00
C PRO A 156 -16.19 9.58 -6.42
N ASP A 157 -15.92 10.86 -6.70
CA ASP A 157 -15.54 11.36 -8.04
C ASP A 157 -14.03 11.27 -8.31
N GLU A 158 -13.26 10.76 -7.35
CA GLU A 158 -11.81 10.66 -7.39
C GLU A 158 -11.36 9.23 -7.69
N THR A 159 -10.11 9.06 -8.16
CA THR A 159 -9.48 7.73 -8.11
C THR A 159 -9.45 7.29 -6.65
N ARG A 160 -10.23 6.24 -6.33
CA ARG A 160 -10.39 5.75 -4.96
C ARG A 160 -9.21 4.91 -4.52
N PHE A 161 -8.65 4.08 -5.39
CA PHE A 161 -7.54 3.20 -5.03
C PHE A 161 -6.75 2.82 -6.28
N VAL A 162 -5.53 2.33 -6.06
CA VAL A 162 -4.71 1.70 -7.09
C VAL A 162 -4.38 0.27 -6.69
N PHE A 163 -4.33 -0.61 -7.69
CA PHE A 163 -3.75 -1.93 -7.52
C PHE A 163 -2.23 -1.84 -7.55
N HIS A 164 -1.57 -2.65 -6.74
CA HIS A 164 -0.13 -2.68 -6.64
C HIS A 164 0.40 -4.09 -6.38
N SER A 165 1.67 -4.30 -6.70
CA SER A 165 2.34 -5.57 -6.47
C SER A 165 3.86 -5.40 -6.50
N ALA A 166 4.57 -6.29 -5.82
CA ALA A 166 5.97 -6.53 -6.16
C ALA A 166 6.02 -7.44 -7.39
N PHE A 167 7.03 -7.31 -8.24
CA PHE A 167 7.16 -8.16 -9.42
C PHE A 167 8.59 -8.64 -9.62
N GLU A 168 8.79 -9.71 -10.36
CA GLU A 168 10.13 -10.15 -10.77
C GLU A 168 10.58 -9.30 -11.96
N ASP A 169 11.51 -8.38 -11.73
CA ASP A 169 12.09 -7.56 -12.79
C ASP A 169 13.11 -8.39 -13.58
N PRO A 170 12.91 -8.63 -14.90
CA PRO A 170 13.84 -9.38 -15.73
C PRO A 170 15.26 -8.79 -15.80
N SER A 171 15.42 -7.51 -15.45
CA SER A 171 16.71 -6.83 -15.39
C SER A 171 17.45 -7.02 -14.07
N THR A 172 16.86 -7.73 -13.09
CA THR A 172 17.48 -8.00 -11.78
C THR A 172 18.78 -8.81 -11.95
N PRO A 173 19.94 -8.30 -11.48
CA PRO A 173 21.19 -9.07 -11.48
C PRO A 173 21.06 -10.38 -10.68
N ALA A 174 21.75 -11.44 -11.12
CA ALA A 174 21.70 -12.75 -10.45
C ALA A 174 22.23 -12.71 -9.00
N ASP A 175 23.12 -11.78 -8.70
CA ASP A 175 23.71 -11.54 -7.38
C ASP A 175 23.06 -10.35 -6.64
N ALA A 176 21.90 -9.87 -7.10
CA ALA A 176 21.19 -8.77 -6.46
C ALA A 176 20.85 -9.12 -5.00
N PRO A 177 21.12 -8.20 -4.05
CA PRO A 177 20.73 -8.41 -2.67
C PRO A 177 19.19 -8.44 -2.54
N PRO A 178 18.67 -9.12 -1.51
CA PRO A 178 17.27 -9.00 -1.15
C PRO A 178 16.88 -7.54 -0.92
N ARG A 179 15.78 -7.10 -1.51
CA ARG A 179 15.18 -5.79 -1.22
C ARG A 179 14.77 -5.73 0.24
N ARG A 180 15.12 -4.63 0.91
CA ARG A 180 14.64 -4.28 2.25
C ARG A 180 13.84 -3.00 2.16
N SER A 181 12.57 -3.06 2.54
CA SER A 181 11.65 -1.93 2.39
C SER A 181 10.72 -1.79 3.60
N VAL A 182 10.10 -0.62 3.73
CA VAL A 182 9.01 -0.38 4.66
C VAL A 182 7.81 0.19 3.91
N GLU A 183 6.63 -0.31 4.24
CA GLU A 183 5.35 0.28 3.87
C GLU A 183 4.73 0.89 5.13
N VAL A 184 4.61 2.21 5.16
CA VAL A 184 3.98 2.95 6.26
C VAL A 184 2.57 3.32 5.84
N ARG A 185 1.57 2.90 6.61
CA ARG A 185 0.16 3.16 6.32
C ARG A 185 -0.31 4.39 7.06
N THR A 186 -0.90 5.31 6.31
CA THR A 186 -1.40 6.58 6.85
C THR A 186 -2.83 6.83 6.44
N ILE A 187 -3.53 7.63 7.23
CA ILE A 187 -4.82 8.21 6.89
C ILE A 187 -4.67 9.73 6.85
N ALA A 188 -5.01 10.31 5.70
CA ALA A 188 -5.13 11.73 5.47
C ALA A 188 -6.58 12.15 5.73
N LEU A 189 -6.76 13.26 6.45
CA LEU A 189 -8.06 13.76 6.94
C LEU A 189 -8.20 15.23 6.52
N TRP A 190 -9.33 15.56 5.90
CA TRP A 190 -9.74 16.93 5.59
C TRP A 190 -10.94 17.29 6.46
N ASP A 191 -10.86 18.44 7.13
CA ASP A 191 -11.85 18.92 8.09
C ASP A 191 -12.84 19.91 7.46
#